data_AF-A0A3C2CWG1-F1
#
_entry.id   AF-A0A3C2CWG1-F1
#
_cell.length_a   1.000
_cell.length_b   1.000
_cell.length_c   1.000
_cell.angle_alpha   90.00
_cell.angle_beta   90.00
_cell.angle_gamma   90.00
#
_symmetry.space_group_name_H-M   'P 1'
#
loop_
_entity.id
_entity.type
_entity.pdbx_description
1 polymer ?
#
loop_
_entity_poly.entity_id
_entity_poly.type
_entity_poly.pdbx_seq_one_letter_code
_entity_poly.pdbx_strand_id
1 'polypeptide(L)'
;QQLASHELVVEGEENTESIVPDIQRQKTINGLNFELVLPEVKVDEHIKLSFKVTDASGNPVTDLEPYLGSAGHVVIINETMEEFLHVHPSDETTTGPDVEYMTSFPTEGIYKIWGQFKFKGELYTVPFVIEVGK
;
A
#
# COMPACT_ATOMS: atom_id res chain seq x y z
N GLN A 1 21.50 -26.58 -6.96
CA GLN A 1 20.28 -26.62 -6.15
C GLN A 1 19.12 -26.69 -7.12
N GLN A 2 18.27 -27.71 -7.05
CA GLN A 2 17.10 -27.85 -7.92
C GLN A 2 15.93 -27.16 -7.23
N LEU A 3 15.38 -26.12 -7.85
CA LEU A 3 14.17 -25.45 -7.38
C LEU A 3 13.00 -26.43 -7.59
N ALA A 4 12.36 -26.85 -6.50
CA ALA A 4 11.09 -27.56 -6.58
C ALA A 4 9.99 -26.52 -6.80
N SER A 5 9.23 -26.66 -7.89
CA SER A 5 8.00 -25.89 -8.12
C SER A 5 6.81 -26.66 -7.55
N HIS A 6 5.87 -25.96 -6.92
CA HIS A 6 4.56 -26.48 -6.57
C HIS A 6 3.52 -25.47 -7.05
N GLU A 7 2.55 -25.95 -7.82
CA GLU A 7 1.42 -25.16 -8.28
C GLU A 7 0.23 -25.43 -7.36
N LEU A 8 -0.35 -24.37 -6.82
CA LEU A 8 -1.55 -24.43 -5.98
C LEU A 8 -2.69 -23.75 -6.74
N VAL A 9 -3.74 -24.51 -7.05
CA VAL A 9 -4.98 -23.95 -7.58
C VAL A 9 -5.83 -23.49 -6.41
N VAL A 10 -6.17 -22.20 -6.38
CA VAL A 10 -7.08 -21.63 -5.38
C VAL A 10 -8.48 -21.61 -5.97
N GLU A 11 -9.43 -22.29 -5.31
CA GLU A 11 -10.83 -22.31 -5.73
C GLU A 11 -11.57 -21.03 -5.29
N GLY A 12 -12.40 -20.47 -6.17
CA GLY A 12 -13.22 -19.29 -5.92
C GLY A 12 -13.96 -18.83 -7.19
N GLU A 13 -15.02 -18.04 -7.05
CA GLU A 13 -15.65 -17.38 -8.20
C GLU A 13 -14.78 -16.19 -8.63
N GLU A 14 -14.39 -16.16 -9.91
CA GLU A 14 -13.80 -14.97 -10.49
C GLU A 14 -14.85 -13.85 -10.49
N ASN A 15 -14.55 -12.76 -9.78
CA ASN A 15 -15.34 -11.55 -9.85
C ASN A 15 -14.77 -10.67 -10.97
N THR A 16 -15.60 -10.38 -11.98
CA THR A 16 -15.25 -9.53 -13.12
C THR A 16 -15.49 -8.03 -12.87
N GLU A 17 -15.78 -7.63 -11.64
CA GLU A 17 -15.93 -6.21 -11.30
C GLU A 17 -14.64 -5.46 -11.61
N SER A 18 -14.76 -4.44 -12.46
CA SER A 18 -13.63 -3.57 -12.80
C SER A 18 -13.15 -2.84 -11.56
N ILE A 19 -11.83 -2.79 -11.39
CA ILE A 19 -11.21 -2.01 -10.34
C ILE A 19 -11.35 -0.52 -10.72
N VAL A 20 -11.96 0.28 -9.85
CA VAL A 20 -12.16 1.72 -10.08
C VAL A 20 -11.22 2.52 -9.17
N PRO A 21 -10.48 3.53 -9.69
CA PRO A 21 -9.65 4.40 -8.88
C PRO A 21 -10.44 5.06 -7.74
N ASP A 22 -9.82 5.14 -6.57
CA ASP A 22 -10.41 5.82 -5.41
C ASP A 22 -10.50 7.33 -5.69
N ILE A 23 -11.69 7.89 -5.53
CA ILE A 23 -11.91 9.35 -5.64
C ILE A 23 -11.23 10.07 -4.46
N GLN A 24 -11.26 9.44 -3.27
CA GLN A 24 -10.63 9.95 -2.06
C GLN A 24 -9.53 9.01 -1.62
N ARG A 25 -8.34 9.57 -1.37
CA ARG A 25 -7.19 8.83 -0.86
C ARG A 25 -7.20 8.76 0.67
N GLN A 26 -8.37 8.58 1.27
CA GLN A 26 -8.54 8.45 2.71
C GLN A 26 -9.47 7.27 3.03
N LYS A 27 -9.09 6.44 3.99
CA LYS A 27 -9.88 5.30 4.47
C LYS A 27 -9.86 5.21 5.99
N THR A 28 -11.00 4.84 6.57
CA THR A 28 -11.14 4.59 8.01
C THR A 28 -11.32 3.11 8.26
N ILE A 29 -10.47 2.50 9.08
CA ILE A 29 -10.56 1.09 9.48
C ILE A 29 -10.40 1.03 10.99
N ASN A 30 -11.37 0.43 11.68
CA ASN A 30 -11.36 0.20 13.13
C ASN A 30 -10.96 1.43 13.97
N GLY A 31 -11.38 2.63 13.55
CA GLY A 31 -11.14 3.88 14.28
C GLY A 31 -9.81 4.58 13.98
N LEU A 32 -9.00 4.03 13.08
CA LEU A 32 -7.86 4.73 12.48
C LEU A 32 -8.20 5.24 11.09
N ASN A 33 -7.67 6.42 10.77
CA ASN A 33 -7.72 7.03 9.47
C ASN A 33 -6.36 6.89 8.79
N PHE A 34 -6.39 6.47 7.54
CA PHE A 34 -5.22 6.30 6.68
C PHE A 34 -5.40 7.18 5.47
N GLU A 35 -4.48 8.09 5.25
CA GLU A 35 -4.42 8.93 4.06
C GLU A 35 -3.23 8.51 3.21
N LEU A 36 -3.49 8.13 1.96
CA LEU A 36 -2.47 7.83 0.97
C LEU A 36 -2.06 9.13 0.26
N VAL A 37 -0.85 9.59 0.53
CA VAL A 37 -0.27 10.80 -0.05
C VAL A 37 0.75 10.39 -1.10
N LEU A 38 0.56 10.91 -2.32
CA LEU A 38 1.50 10.74 -3.42
C LEU A 38 1.40 11.97 -4.32
N PRO A 39 2.52 12.41 -4.93
CA PRO A 39 2.52 13.47 -5.93
C PRO A 39 1.76 13.03 -7.19
N GLU A 40 1.76 13.90 -8.20
CA GLU A 40 1.45 13.47 -9.56
C GLU A 40 2.41 12.34 -9.95
N VAL A 41 1.85 11.24 -10.47
CA VAL A 41 2.63 10.05 -10.82
C VAL A 41 2.87 10.02 -12.32
N LYS A 42 4.14 10.05 -12.69
CA LYS A 42 4.60 9.80 -14.06
C LYS A 42 5.27 8.45 -14.12
N VAL A 43 5.13 7.80 -15.27
CA VAL A 43 5.78 6.52 -15.53
C VAL A 43 7.30 6.65 -15.38
N ASP A 44 7.90 5.63 -14.78
CA ASP A 44 9.34 5.49 -14.51
C ASP A 44 9.96 6.60 -13.63
N GLU A 45 9.16 7.49 -13.05
CA GLU A 45 9.66 8.49 -12.11
C GLU A 45 9.68 7.92 -10.69
N HIS A 46 10.82 8.07 -10.00
CA HIS A 46 10.92 7.76 -8.58
C HIS A 46 10.13 8.79 -7.78
N ILE A 47 9.06 8.33 -7.14
CA ILE A 47 8.23 9.17 -6.29
C ILE A 47 8.35 8.76 -4.83
N LYS A 48 8.02 9.71 -3.97
CA LYS A 48 7.71 9.44 -2.58
C LYS A 48 6.22 9.13 -2.44
N LEU A 49 5.91 7.97 -1.90
CA LEU A 49 4.59 7.57 -1.46
C LEU A 49 4.58 7.59 0.06
N SER A 50 3.55 8.15 0.70
CA SER A 50 3.42 8.08 2.15
C SER A 50 2.01 7.73 2.60
N PHE A 51 1.95 7.08 3.75
CA PHE A 51 0.71 6.89 4.49
C PHE A 51 0.77 7.76 5.73
N LYS A 52 -0.22 8.63 5.88
CA LYS A 52 -0.44 9.38 7.11
C LYS A 52 -1.50 8.70 7.94
N VAL A 53 -1.16 8.39 9.20
CA VAL A 53 -2.02 7.63 10.11
C VAL A 53 -2.47 8.52 11.27
N THR A 54 -3.78 8.65 11.44
CA THR A 54 -4.39 9.38 12.56
C THR A 54 -5.51 8.56 13.21
N ASP A 55 -5.88 8.89 14.43
CA ASP A 55 -7.08 8.34 15.07
C ASP A 55 -8.36 9.01 14.53
N ALA A 56 -9.52 8.50 14.96
CA ALA A 56 -10.84 9.05 14.61
C ALA A 56 -11.04 10.53 15.02
N SER A 57 -10.25 11.03 15.98
CA SER A 57 -10.28 12.44 16.42
C SER A 57 -9.28 13.31 15.64
N GLY A 58 -8.49 12.73 14.74
CA GLY A 58 -7.46 13.39 13.96
C GLY A 58 -6.11 13.51 14.68
N ASN A 59 -5.92 12.85 15.83
CA ASN A 59 -4.63 12.86 16.50
C ASN A 59 -3.63 11.96 15.74
N PRO A 60 -2.36 12.37 15.61
CA PRO A 60 -1.35 11.55 14.96
C PRO A 60 -1.10 10.26 15.74
N VAL A 61 -1.01 9.14 15.03
CA VAL A 61 -0.55 7.86 15.58
C VAL A 61 0.97 7.81 15.47
N THR A 62 1.68 7.73 16.60
CA THR A 62 3.16 7.83 16.63
C THR A 62 3.82 6.65 17.34
N ASP A 63 3.07 5.55 17.49
CA ASP A 63 3.44 4.34 18.21
C ASP A 63 3.06 3.10 17.39
N LEU A 64 3.19 3.18 16.07
CA LEU A 64 3.10 2.02 15.19
C LEU A 64 4.17 0.99 15.56
N GLU A 65 3.76 -0.27 15.61
CA GLU A 65 4.65 -1.37 15.88
C GLU A 65 5.33 -1.84 14.58
N PRO A 66 6.59 -2.31 14.65
CA PRO A 66 7.24 -2.91 13.49
C PRO A 66 6.44 -4.10 12.94
N TYR A 67 6.18 -4.08 11.63
CA TYR A 67 5.60 -5.17 10.87
C TYR A 67 6.45 -5.42 9.63
N LEU A 68 6.97 -6.65 9.49
CA LEU A 68 7.91 -7.04 8.43
C LEU A 68 9.14 -6.11 8.30
N GLY A 69 9.59 -5.51 9.40
CA GLY A 69 10.86 -4.78 9.48
C GLY A 69 10.75 -3.25 9.56
N SER A 70 9.56 -2.64 9.45
CA SER A 70 9.38 -1.18 9.60
C SER A 70 7.97 -0.84 10.12
N ALA A 71 7.64 0.44 10.30
CA ALA A 71 6.32 0.88 10.77
C ALA A 71 5.15 0.54 9.83
N GLY A 72 5.43 0.10 8.60
CA GLY A 72 4.41 -0.48 7.74
C GLY A 72 5.00 -1.17 6.51
N HIS A 73 4.23 -2.07 5.91
CA HIS A 73 4.60 -2.79 4.70
C HIS A 73 3.67 -2.42 3.55
N VAL A 74 4.20 -2.25 2.33
CA VAL A 74 3.41 -1.84 1.17
C VAL A 74 3.55 -2.85 0.05
N VAL A 75 2.42 -3.27 -0.49
CA VAL A 75 2.32 -4.09 -1.69
C VAL A 75 1.61 -3.29 -2.78
N ILE A 76 2.14 -3.28 -4.00
CA ILE A 76 1.53 -2.61 -5.14
C ILE A 76 1.52 -3.57 -6.32
N ILE A 77 0.37 -3.69 -6.96
CA ILE A 77 0.14 -4.59 -8.11
C ILE A 77 -0.67 -3.84 -9.16
N ASN A 78 -0.33 -4.00 -10.44
CA ASN A 78 -1.12 -3.46 -11.55
C ASN A 78 -2.42 -4.27 -11.78
N GLU A 79 -3.35 -3.75 -12.59
CA GLU A 79 -4.63 -4.42 -12.87
C GLU A 79 -4.50 -5.80 -13.53
N THR A 80 -3.38 -6.05 -14.24
CA THR A 80 -3.11 -7.35 -14.89
C THR A 80 -2.58 -8.42 -13.93
N MET A 81 -2.22 -8.03 -12.71
CA MET A 81 -1.52 -8.89 -11.72
C MET A 81 -0.14 -9.40 -12.14
N GLU A 82 0.43 -8.90 -13.23
CA GLU A 82 1.74 -9.32 -13.74
C GLU A 82 2.90 -8.46 -13.20
N GLU A 83 2.61 -7.24 -12.75
CA GLU A 83 3.62 -6.32 -12.24
C GLU A 83 3.46 -6.10 -10.73
N PHE A 84 4.39 -6.65 -9.96
CA PHE A 84 4.56 -6.37 -8.53
C PHE A 84 5.68 -5.35 -8.34
N LEU A 85 5.40 -4.25 -7.64
CA LEU A 85 6.41 -3.23 -7.37
C LEU A 85 7.10 -3.50 -6.03
N HIS A 86 8.43 -3.42 -6.03
CA HIS A 86 9.21 -3.40 -4.80
C HIS A 86 9.14 -2.01 -4.18
N VAL A 87 8.76 -1.93 -2.90
CA VAL A 87 8.62 -0.68 -2.17
C VAL A 87 9.56 -0.70 -0.98
N HIS A 88 10.39 0.33 -0.85
CA HIS A 88 11.34 0.46 0.27
C HIS A 88 10.86 1.53 1.26
N PRO A 89 10.88 1.26 2.57
CA PRO A 89 10.68 2.31 3.56
C PRO A 89 11.83 3.32 3.47
N SER A 90 11.49 4.61 3.54
CA SER A 90 12.47 5.69 3.53
C SER A 90 13.17 5.85 4.88
N ASP A 91 12.50 5.45 5.96
CA ASP A 91 13.02 5.44 7.34
C ASP A 91 12.49 4.20 8.07
N GLU A 92 13.38 3.27 8.39
CA GLU A 92 13.02 2.04 9.13
C GLU A 92 12.81 2.29 10.63
N THR A 93 13.18 3.47 11.13
CA THR A 93 13.10 3.84 12.55
C THR A 93 11.86 4.66 12.90
N THR A 94 11.10 5.12 11.91
CA THR A 94 9.84 5.84 12.13
C THR A 94 8.85 4.95 12.89
N THR A 95 7.95 5.59 13.63
CA THR A 95 6.82 4.97 14.33
C THR A 95 5.50 5.66 13.97
N GLY A 96 5.49 6.43 12.87
CA GLY A 96 4.37 7.27 12.43
C GLY A 96 4.54 8.75 12.84
N PRO A 97 3.56 9.60 12.52
CA PRO A 97 2.31 9.28 11.81
C PRO A 97 2.48 9.17 10.30
N ASP A 98 3.56 9.72 9.76
CA ASP A 98 3.91 9.66 8.36
C ASP A 98 4.88 8.50 8.14
N VAL A 99 4.44 7.50 7.38
CA VAL A 99 5.24 6.35 6.98
C VAL A 99 5.53 6.48 5.49
N GLU A 100 6.79 6.76 5.16
CA GLU A 100 7.22 7.12 3.82
C GLU A 100 7.93 5.97 3.11
N TYR A 101 7.73 5.91 1.80
CA TYR A 101 8.28 4.90 0.92
C TYR A 101 8.76 5.52 -0.39
N MET A 102 9.75 4.88 -1.01
CA MET A 102 10.18 5.20 -2.38
C MET A 102 9.73 4.09 -3.34
N THR A 103 9.15 4.47 -4.47
CA THR A 103 8.72 3.56 -5.53
C THR A 103 8.69 4.26 -6.89
N SER A 104 8.48 3.51 -7.96
CA SER A 104 8.27 4.01 -9.33
C SER A 104 7.28 3.10 -10.05
N PHE A 105 6.45 3.68 -10.91
CA PHE A 105 5.43 2.93 -11.65
C PHE A 105 5.91 2.69 -13.09
N PRO A 106 6.13 1.44 -13.51
CA PRO A 106 6.77 1.12 -14.79
C PRO A 106 5.86 1.34 -16.00
N THR A 107 4.55 1.33 -15.80
CA THR A 107 3.56 1.46 -16.88
C THR A 107 2.40 2.38 -16.46
N GLU A 108 1.73 2.96 -17.44
CA GLU A 108 0.44 3.65 -17.23
C GLU A 108 -0.65 2.62 -16.89
N GLY A 109 -1.67 3.05 -16.16
CA GLY A 109 -2.83 2.20 -15.86
C GLY A 109 -3.26 2.22 -14.41
N ILE A 110 -4.07 1.24 -14.04
CA ILE A 110 -4.65 1.11 -12.70
C ILE A 110 -3.75 0.26 -11.81
N TYR A 111 -3.47 0.79 -10.62
CA TYR A 111 -2.69 0.10 -9.59
C TYR A 111 -3.48 -0.04 -8.31
N LYS A 112 -3.38 -1.22 -7.70
CA LYS A 112 -3.88 -1.49 -6.37
C LYS A 112 -2.73 -1.52 -5.37
N ILE A 113 -2.87 -0.76 -4.31
CA ILE A 113 -1.88 -0.53 -3.26
C ILE A 113 -2.47 -1.05 -1.96
N TRP A 114 -1.72 -1.84 -1.19
CA TRP A 114 -2.09 -2.23 0.16
C TRP A 114 -1.03 -1.75 1.13
N GLY A 115 -1.39 -0.85 2.04
CA GLY A 115 -0.59 -0.51 3.20
C GLY A 115 -0.94 -1.41 4.38
N GLN A 116 0.07 -1.94 5.07
CA GLN A 116 -0.10 -2.82 6.23
C GLN A 116 0.57 -2.21 7.45
N PHE A 117 -0.20 -1.88 8.48
CA PHE A 117 0.26 -1.19 9.67
C PHE A 117 -0.12 -1.99 10.91
N LYS A 118 0.80 -2.15 11.86
CA LYS A 118 0.50 -2.78 13.14
C LYS A 118 0.36 -1.73 14.22
N PHE A 119 -0.75 -1.76 14.95
CA PHE A 119 -1.04 -0.81 16.03
C PHE A 119 -1.77 -1.52 17.17
N LYS A 120 -1.24 -1.38 18.39
CA LYS A 120 -1.82 -1.98 19.61
C LYS A 120 -2.11 -3.49 19.49
N GLY A 121 -1.24 -4.21 18.80
CA GLY A 121 -1.34 -5.65 18.58
C GLY A 121 -2.19 -6.06 17.37
N GLU A 122 -2.89 -5.12 16.73
CA GLU A 122 -3.78 -5.38 15.60
C GLU A 122 -3.12 -4.99 14.27
N LEU A 123 -3.36 -5.79 13.24
CA LEU A 123 -2.86 -5.54 11.87
C LEU A 123 -3.96 -4.91 11.01
N TYR A 124 -3.67 -3.74 10.47
CA TYR A 124 -4.52 -2.96 9.58
C TYR A 124 -4.03 -3.14 8.15
N THR A 125 -4.83 -3.74 7.28
CA THR A 125 -4.55 -3.81 5.83
C THR A 125 -5.48 -2.84 5.10
N VAL A 126 -4.89 -1.84 4.44
CA VAL A 126 -5.63 -0.70 3.87
C VAL A 126 -5.43 -0.69 2.35
N PRO A 127 -6.44 -1.08 1.56
CA PRO A 127 -6.34 -1.08 0.11
C PRO A 127 -6.60 0.32 -0.46
N PHE A 128 -5.86 0.74 -1.48
CA PHE A 128 -6.12 1.92 -2.31
C PHE A 128 -6.04 1.55 -3.79
N VAL A 129 -6.78 2.26 -4.63
CA VAL A 129 -6.67 2.15 -6.09
C VAL A 129 -6.33 3.52 -6.66
N ILE A 130 -5.30 3.58 -7.51
CA ILE A 130 -4.90 4.80 -8.21
C ILE A 130 -4.81 4.56 -9.72
N GLU A 131 -4.87 5.65 -10.49
CA GLU A 131 -4.59 5.69 -11.93
C GLU A 131 -3.26 6.44 -12.14
N VAL A 132 -2.39 5.91 -13.01
CA VAL A 132 -1.07 6.47 -13.35
C VAL A 132 -1.04 6.84 -14.83
N GLY A 133 -0.51 8.04 -15.16
CA GLY A 133 -0.16 8.41 -16.53
C GLY A 133 -1.29 8.95 -17.41
N LYS A 134 -2.15 9.84 -16.88
CA LYS A 134 -3.14 10.53 -17.72
C LYS A 134 -2.68 11.90 -18.18
#